data_AF-A0A1Q8JLV1-F1
#
_entry.id   AF-A0A1Q8JLV1-F1
#
_cell.length_a   1.000
_cell.length_b   1.000
_cell.length_c   1.000
_cell.angle_alpha   90.00
_cell.angle_beta   90.00
_cell.angle_gamma   90.00
#
_symmetry.space_group_name_H-M   'P 1'
#
loop_
_entity.id
_entity.type
_entity.pdbx_description
1 polymer ?
#
loop_
_entity_poly.entity_id
_entity_poly.type
_entity_poly.pdbx_seq_one_letter_code
_entity_poly.pdbx_strand_id
1 'polypeptide(L)'
;MTTRAACPPPAADRVGEHRSVRGRRGRQGHRCRRGRRVRAAGVLAAVLVVAGCGAPGSFADLAAAGTGVVETDVVEAGVAAPSSPDGHAAAPAAGNASAALAGLQVKGRAPQTGYARGEFGRRWADIDRDGCDQRNQVLARDMDRETFKAGTRDCVVLTGSLRDSYTATTISFTRGQGTSDKVQIDHVVALSDAWQKGAQQLDEATRERIGNDPLNLVAVDGPTNGRKGDGDAATWLPPDRGYRCAYVARQVAVKAKYRLWVTAAERDAIDRVLRTCPDRSVPTEADAAKPAVSLR
;
A
#
# COMPACT_ATOMS: atom_id res chain seq x y z
N MET A 1 -69.63 -8.65 -18.14
CA MET A 1 -70.71 -8.45 -17.16
C MET A 1 -70.67 -9.60 -16.16
N THR A 2 -70.13 -9.36 -14.97
CA THR A 2 -70.59 -9.97 -13.72
C THR A 2 -69.94 -9.21 -12.56
N THR A 3 -70.70 -8.28 -12.03
CA THR A 3 -70.52 -7.65 -10.72
C THR A 3 -70.70 -8.68 -9.63
N ARG A 4 -69.89 -8.61 -8.55
CA ARG A 4 -70.41 -8.86 -7.20
C ARG A 4 -69.65 -8.04 -6.17
N ALA A 5 -70.48 -7.47 -5.29
CA ALA A 5 -70.23 -6.40 -4.37
C ALA A 5 -69.59 -6.85 -3.05
N ALA A 6 -69.06 -5.86 -2.35
CA ALA A 6 -68.38 -5.89 -1.06
C ALA A 6 -69.31 -6.11 0.14
N CYS A 7 -68.70 -6.38 1.30
CA CYS A 7 -69.26 -6.07 2.62
C CYS A 7 -68.13 -5.75 3.63
N PRO A 8 -68.18 -4.60 4.35
CA PRO A 8 -67.35 -4.29 5.53
C PRO A 8 -68.20 -4.31 6.84
N PRO A 9 -67.75 -3.71 7.96
CA PRO A 9 -67.08 -4.24 9.16
C PRO A 9 -68.03 -4.37 10.40
N PRO A 10 -67.59 -4.66 11.65
CA PRO A 10 -67.23 -3.58 12.62
C PRO A 10 -66.12 -3.98 13.65
N ALA A 11 -65.21 -3.08 14.06
CA ALA A 11 -65.21 -2.10 15.17
C ALA A 11 -64.63 -2.61 16.52
N ALA A 12 -63.98 -1.67 17.22
CA ALA A 12 -63.07 -1.85 18.34
C ALA A 12 -63.72 -1.80 19.74
N ASP A 13 -63.04 -2.32 20.77
CA ASP A 13 -63.05 -1.85 22.17
C ASP A 13 -61.83 -2.44 22.92
N ARG A 14 -60.89 -1.63 23.42
CA ARG A 14 -60.76 -0.99 24.75
C ARG A 14 -60.12 -1.85 25.87
N VAL A 15 -58.92 -1.39 26.27
CA VAL A 15 -58.37 -1.17 27.63
C VAL A 15 -58.66 -2.18 28.76
N GLY A 16 -57.58 -2.64 29.43
CA GLY A 16 -57.58 -2.76 30.90
C GLY A 16 -56.99 -4.03 31.54
N GLU A 17 -55.73 -3.94 31.98
CA GLU A 17 -55.28 -4.28 33.34
C GLU A 17 -54.65 -5.67 33.71
N HIS A 18 -53.47 -5.55 34.35
CA HIS A 18 -52.72 -6.42 35.27
C HIS A 18 -52.67 -7.96 35.11
N ARG A 19 -51.45 -8.51 34.92
CA ARG A 19 -50.78 -9.36 35.94
C ARG A 19 -49.35 -9.78 35.54
N SER A 20 -48.44 -9.59 36.48
CA SER A 20 -47.07 -10.12 36.52
C SER A 20 -47.08 -11.61 36.87
N VAL A 21 -46.41 -12.46 36.08
CA VAL A 21 -45.90 -13.77 36.54
C VAL A 21 -44.58 -14.11 35.82
N ARG A 22 -43.52 -14.26 36.61
CA ARG A 22 -42.22 -14.85 36.25
C ARG A 22 -42.40 -16.30 35.76
N GLY A 23 -41.76 -16.67 34.64
CA GLY A 23 -41.85 -18.02 34.11
C GLY A 23 -40.63 -18.50 33.31
N ARG A 24 -39.75 -19.23 34.01
CA ARG A 24 -38.94 -20.38 33.58
C ARG A 24 -37.84 -20.24 32.50
N ARG A 25 -36.63 -20.52 33.00
CA ARG A 25 -35.38 -20.90 32.32
C ARG A 25 -35.61 -22.02 31.28
N GLY A 26 -35.23 -21.75 30.04
CA GLY A 26 -35.06 -22.77 28.99
C GLY A 26 -33.73 -23.51 29.14
N ARG A 27 -33.80 -24.83 29.27
CA ARG A 27 -32.66 -25.75 29.25
C ARG A 27 -32.00 -25.75 27.87
N GLN A 28 -30.71 -25.45 27.82
CA GLN A 28 -29.87 -25.64 26.64
C GLN A 28 -29.53 -27.12 26.47
N GLY A 29 -29.82 -27.67 25.30
CA GLY A 29 -29.42 -29.02 24.90
C GLY A 29 -27.96 -29.04 24.46
N HIS A 30 -27.11 -29.72 25.22
CA HIS A 30 -25.74 -30.04 24.81
C HIS A 30 -25.76 -31.12 23.72
N ARG A 31 -25.41 -30.73 22.49
CA ARG A 31 -25.09 -31.69 21.42
C ARG A 31 -23.60 -32.01 21.45
N CYS A 32 -23.28 -33.27 21.77
CA CYS A 32 -21.98 -33.90 21.58
C CYS A 32 -21.52 -33.77 20.11
N ARG A 33 -20.40 -33.08 19.87
CA ARG A 33 -19.62 -33.23 18.64
C ARG A 33 -18.34 -34.00 18.96
N ARG A 34 -18.24 -35.21 18.39
CA ARG A 34 -17.07 -36.09 18.43
C ARG A 34 -15.90 -35.41 17.71
N GLY A 35 -14.80 -35.21 18.42
CA GLY A 35 -13.52 -34.78 17.85
C GLY A 35 -12.86 -35.91 17.08
N ARG A 36 -12.47 -35.65 15.83
CA ARG A 36 -11.52 -36.48 15.08
C ARG A 36 -10.14 -35.83 15.19
N ARG A 37 -9.26 -36.48 15.95
CA ARG A 37 -7.83 -36.16 16.04
C ARG A 37 -7.15 -36.64 14.75
N VAL A 38 -6.62 -35.73 13.95
CA VAL A 38 -5.73 -36.07 12.83
C VAL A 38 -4.30 -36.12 13.39
N ARG A 39 -3.66 -37.29 13.27
CA ARG A 39 -2.28 -37.53 13.71
C ARG A 39 -1.32 -36.93 12.69
N ALA A 40 -0.41 -36.08 13.15
CA ALA A 40 0.72 -35.58 12.38
C ALA A 40 1.74 -36.71 12.14
N ALA A 41 2.17 -36.89 10.90
CA ALA A 41 3.30 -37.76 10.55
C ALA A 41 4.58 -36.91 10.58
N GLY A 42 5.50 -37.25 11.48
CA GLY A 42 6.83 -36.66 11.55
C GLY A 42 7.75 -37.31 10.51
N VAL A 43 8.47 -36.49 9.76
CA VAL A 43 9.59 -36.91 8.93
C VAL A 43 10.86 -36.38 9.60
N LEU A 44 11.66 -37.29 10.17
CA LEU A 44 13.02 -37.01 10.61
C LEU A 44 13.92 -36.91 9.37
N ALA A 45 14.54 -35.76 9.15
CA ALA A 45 15.67 -35.62 8.24
C ALA A 45 16.96 -35.56 9.07
N ALA A 46 17.80 -36.58 8.93
CA ALA A 46 19.15 -36.61 9.50
C ALA A 46 20.09 -35.79 8.61
N VAL A 47 20.70 -34.74 9.16
CA VAL A 47 21.77 -33.96 8.51
C VAL A 47 23.10 -34.45 9.07
N LEU A 48 23.90 -35.08 8.22
CA LEU A 48 25.29 -35.43 8.49
C LEU A 48 26.15 -34.17 8.30
N VAL A 49 26.75 -33.70 9.40
CA VAL A 49 27.79 -32.66 9.40
C VAL A 49 29.13 -33.34 9.18
N VAL A 50 29.79 -33.05 8.05
CA VAL A 50 31.22 -33.35 7.87
C VAL A 50 31.99 -32.08 8.19
N ALA A 51 32.62 -32.08 9.36
CA ALA A 51 33.69 -31.17 9.72
C ALA A 51 34.99 -31.65 9.06
N GLY A 52 35.68 -30.76 8.35
CA GLY A 52 36.97 -31.03 7.69
C GLY A 52 37.97 -29.93 8.02
N CYS A 53 39.01 -30.34 8.73
CA CYS A 53 40.12 -29.60 9.33
C CYS A 53 40.80 -28.53 8.47
N GLY A 54 41.30 -27.49 9.16
CA GLY A 54 42.27 -26.55 8.60
C GLY A 54 43.71 -27.02 8.70
N ALA A 55 44.61 -26.30 8.02
CA ALA A 55 45.96 -25.98 8.45
C ALA A 55 46.53 -24.84 7.58
N PRO A 56 47.55 -24.09 8.05
CA PRO A 56 47.81 -22.71 7.68
C PRO A 56 49.09 -22.49 6.86
N GLY A 57 49.24 -21.27 6.35
CA GLY A 57 50.53 -20.61 6.22
C GLY A 57 51.15 -20.60 4.83
N SER A 58 51.43 -19.39 4.33
CA SER A 58 52.76 -18.97 3.84
C SER A 58 52.64 -17.62 3.12
N PHE A 59 52.86 -16.51 3.83
CA PHE A 59 53.43 -15.29 3.25
C PHE A 59 54.30 -14.62 4.31
N ALA A 60 55.51 -15.12 4.45
CA ALA A 60 56.63 -14.26 4.81
C ALA A 60 57.20 -13.78 3.47
N ASP A 61 57.27 -12.47 3.26
CA ASP A 61 58.57 -11.84 3.08
C ASP A 61 58.50 -10.30 2.95
N LEU A 62 59.38 -9.70 3.76
CA LEU A 62 60.18 -8.51 3.53
C LEU A 62 59.51 -7.13 3.53
N ALA A 63 59.60 -6.54 4.73
CA ALA A 63 59.82 -5.12 4.93
C ALA A 63 61.04 -4.61 4.15
N ALA A 64 60.91 -3.43 3.56
CA ALA A 64 62.01 -2.51 3.35
C ALA A 64 61.52 -1.10 3.70
N ALA A 65 62.03 -0.60 4.82
CA ALA A 65 61.84 0.76 5.29
C ALA A 65 62.56 1.73 4.34
N GLY A 66 61.84 2.74 3.87
CA GLY A 66 62.40 3.94 3.25
C GLY A 66 62.01 5.14 4.09
N THR A 67 62.97 5.65 4.86
CA THR A 67 62.87 6.91 5.60
C THR A 67 62.84 8.09 4.62
N GLY A 68 61.68 8.73 4.49
CA GLY A 68 61.52 10.01 3.81
C GLY A 68 60.81 10.98 4.74
N VAL A 69 61.59 11.83 5.42
CA VAL A 69 61.11 13.04 6.07
C VAL A 69 60.65 14.01 5.00
N VAL A 70 59.41 14.51 5.10
CA VAL A 70 58.95 15.64 4.30
C VAL A 70 58.20 16.60 5.22
N GLU A 71 58.61 17.86 5.11
CA GLU A 71 58.23 19.04 5.88
C GLU A 71 56.72 19.23 6.03
N THR A 72 56.35 19.69 7.23
CA THR A 72 55.03 20.18 7.59
C THR A 72 54.87 21.65 7.18
N ASP A 73 54.10 21.93 6.14
CA ASP A 73 53.54 23.25 5.91
C ASP A 73 52.16 23.36 6.56
N VAL A 74 52.07 24.25 7.55
CA VAL A 74 50.84 24.60 8.25
C VAL A 74 50.10 25.63 7.41
N VAL A 75 49.01 25.23 6.76
CA VAL A 75 48.05 26.15 6.13
C VAL A 75 46.87 26.36 7.08
N GLU A 76 46.76 27.58 7.58
CA GLU A 76 45.66 28.09 8.38
C GLU A 76 44.40 28.20 7.50
N ALA A 77 43.44 27.30 7.69
CA ALA A 77 42.13 27.35 7.03
C ALA A 77 41.09 27.91 8.01
N GLY A 78 40.65 29.14 7.72
CA GLY A 78 39.56 29.83 8.40
C GLY A 78 38.20 29.12 8.27
N VAL A 79 37.36 29.45 9.23
CA VAL A 79 36.00 28.95 9.51
C VAL A 79 35.07 28.94 8.30
N ALA A 80 34.41 27.80 8.04
CA ALA A 80 33.05 27.76 7.50
C ALA A 80 32.36 26.44 7.89
N ALA A 81 31.25 26.55 8.60
CA ALA A 81 30.39 25.44 8.99
C ALA A 81 29.83 24.71 7.74
N PRO A 82 29.67 23.37 7.78
CA PRO A 82 29.01 22.66 6.69
C PRO A 82 27.53 23.06 6.66
N SER A 83 27.18 23.88 5.67
CA SER A 83 25.79 24.11 5.30
C SER A 83 25.31 22.86 4.59
N SER A 84 24.42 22.10 5.22
CA SER A 84 23.70 21.00 4.61
C SER A 84 23.01 21.50 3.33
N PRO A 85 23.19 20.84 2.16
CA PRO A 85 22.31 21.13 1.05
C PRO A 85 20.97 20.46 1.37
N ASP A 86 19.98 21.27 1.76
CA ASP A 86 18.56 20.94 1.62
C ASP A 86 18.26 20.79 0.13
N GLY A 87 18.69 19.65 -0.43
CA GLY A 87 18.31 19.19 -1.75
C GLY A 87 16.88 18.71 -1.70
N HIS A 88 15.93 19.66 -1.73
CA HIS A 88 14.64 19.37 -2.35
C HIS A 88 14.95 18.98 -3.79
N ALA A 89 15.04 17.67 -4.04
CA ALA A 89 15.15 17.14 -5.38
C ALA A 89 13.98 17.70 -6.18
N ALA A 90 14.28 18.64 -7.08
CA ALA A 90 13.30 19.18 -7.98
C ALA A 90 12.59 18.01 -8.67
N ALA A 91 11.26 17.99 -8.59
CA ALA A 91 10.45 16.99 -9.26
C ALA A 91 10.89 16.95 -10.74
N PRO A 92 11.13 15.76 -11.34
CA PRO A 92 11.45 15.69 -12.74
C PRO A 92 10.34 16.39 -13.53
N ALA A 93 10.74 17.29 -14.44
CA ALA A 93 9.83 17.92 -15.39
C ALA A 93 8.95 16.84 -16.04
N ALA A 94 7.66 17.13 -16.22
CA ALA A 94 6.63 16.19 -16.68
C ALA A 94 7.02 15.55 -18.03
N GLY A 95 7.78 14.46 -17.96
CA GLY A 95 8.20 13.65 -19.09
C GLY A 95 7.15 12.61 -19.45
N ASN A 96 7.29 12.02 -20.64
CA ASN A 96 6.48 10.86 -21.00
C ASN A 96 6.88 9.64 -20.14
N ALA A 97 5.91 8.76 -19.87
CA ALA A 97 6.12 7.60 -19.00
C ALA A 97 7.11 6.58 -19.60
N SER A 98 7.19 6.50 -20.92
CA SER A 98 8.11 5.60 -21.62
C SER A 98 9.59 5.99 -21.44
N ALA A 99 9.90 7.28 -21.48
CA ALA A 99 11.24 7.80 -21.22
C ALA A 99 11.61 7.64 -19.74
N ALA A 100 10.67 7.88 -18.83
CA ALA A 100 10.88 7.62 -17.41
C ALA A 100 11.13 6.14 -17.13
N LEU A 101 10.40 5.22 -17.79
CA LEU A 101 10.64 3.78 -17.71
C LEU A 101 12.05 3.41 -18.19
N ALA A 102 12.52 4.02 -19.29
CA ALA A 102 13.86 3.78 -19.83
C ALA A 102 14.98 4.20 -18.85
N GLY A 103 14.70 5.14 -17.96
CA GLY A 103 15.63 5.56 -16.90
C GLY A 103 15.64 4.66 -15.65
N LEU A 104 14.70 3.73 -15.50
CA LEU A 104 14.68 2.83 -14.34
C LEU A 104 15.76 1.76 -14.45
N GLN A 105 16.44 1.50 -13.34
CA GLN A 105 17.36 0.38 -13.25
C GLN A 105 16.60 -0.94 -13.43
N VAL A 106 17.22 -1.90 -14.13
CA VAL A 106 16.70 -3.25 -14.28
C VAL A 106 17.58 -4.22 -13.50
N LYS A 107 17.01 -4.93 -12.52
CA LYS A 107 17.70 -5.95 -11.71
C LYS A 107 16.77 -7.11 -11.39
N GLY A 108 17.32 -8.19 -10.86
CA GLY A 108 16.53 -9.28 -10.29
C GLY A 108 15.74 -8.85 -9.05
N ARG A 109 14.78 -9.69 -8.63
CA ARG A 109 14.05 -9.50 -7.37
C ARG A 109 14.97 -9.86 -6.21
N ALA A 110 15.13 -8.97 -5.23
CA ALA A 110 15.86 -9.28 -4.00
C ALA A 110 15.01 -10.16 -3.06
N PRO A 111 15.62 -10.85 -2.07
CA PRO A 111 14.88 -11.61 -1.08
C PRO A 111 13.91 -10.75 -0.26
N GLN A 112 12.83 -11.35 0.23
CA GLN A 112 11.89 -10.71 1.17
C GLN A 112 12.38 -10.78 2.64
N THR A 113 13.59 -11.27 2.89
CA THR A 113 14.15 -11.39 4.24
C THR A 113 14.12 -10.03 4.96
N GLY A 114 13.64 -10.03 6.20
CA GLY A 114 13.54 -8.82 7.02
C GLY A 114 12.33 -7.93 6.71
N TYR A 115 11.54 -8.23 5.68
CA TYR A 115 10.33 -7.47 5.40
C TYR A 115 9.26 -7.69 6.47
N ALA A 116 8.82 -6.59 7.05
CA ALA A 116 7.53 -6.48 7.72
C ALA A 116 6.83 -5.21 7.22
N ARG A 117 5.50 -5.20 7.20
CA ARG A 117 4.76 -3.99 6.79
C ARG A 117 5.06 -2.78 7.68
N GLY A 118 5.42 -3.03 8.94
CA GLY A 118 5.85 -2.00 9.90
C GLY A 118 7.18 -1.31 9.53
N GLU A 119 7.99 -1.91 8.66
CA GLU A 119 9.22 -1.27 8.16
C GLU A 119 8.95 -0.03 7.29
N PHE A 120 7.70 0.19 6.90
CA PHE A 120 7.21 1.38 6.19
C PHE A 120 6.51 2.37 7.14
N GLY A 121 6.89 2.36 8.43
CA GLY A 121 6.40 3.30 9.42
C GLY A 121 4.93 3.12 9.78
N ARG A 122 4.32 4.18 10.30
CA ARG A 122 2.92 4.13 10.74
C ARG A 122 2.01 4.06 9.52
N ARG A 123 1.13 3.08 9.50
CA ARG A 123 0.11 2.93 8.47
C ARG A 123 -0.85 4.14 8.50
N TRP A 124 -0.99 4.80 7.34
CA TRP A 124 -1.79 6.01 7.18
C TRP A 124 -1.28 7.14 8.07
N ALA A 125 0.04 7.30 8.13
CA ALA A 125 0.63 8.48 8.74
C ALA A 125 0.12 9.73 8.02
N ASP A 126 -0.15 10.77 8.80
CA ASP A 126 -0.42 12.12 8.31
C ASP A 126 0.94 12.77 8.04
N ILE A 127 1.43 12.61 6.80
CA ILE A 127 2.81 13.00 6.43
C ILE A 127 2.93 14.48 6.09
N ASP A 128 1.83 15.15 5.75
CA ASP A 128 1.75 16.60 5.51
C ASP A 128 1.28 17.40 6.74
N ARG A 129 0.86 16.71 7.81
CA ARG A 129 0.50 17.27 9.12
C ARG A 129 -0.70 18.22 9.04
N ASP A 130 -1.65 17.94 8.15
CA ASP A 130 -2.89 18.72 8.02
C ASP A 130 -3.95 18.31 9.08
N GLY A 131 -3.68 17.24 9.82
CA GLY A 131 -4.53 16.65 10.84
C GLY A 131 -5.49 15.58 10.29
N CYS A 132 -5.30 15.13 9.04
CA CYS A 132 -6.05 14.05 8.43
C CYS A 132 -5.14 12.88 8.04
N ASP A 133 -5.54 11.66 8.40
CA ASP A 133 -4.76 10.49 8.01
C ASP A 133 -4.83 10.23 6.50
N GLN A 134 -3.75 9.66 5.96
CA GLN A 134 -3.63 9.42 4.53
C GLN A 134 -4.76 8.59 3.93
N ARG A 135 -5.33 7.67 4.71
CA ARG A 135 -6.46 6.85 4.23
C ARG A 135 -7.66 7.74 3.96
N ASN A 136 -8.01 8.62 4.89
CA ASN A 136 -9.15 9.50 4.74
C ASN A 136 -8.90 10.57 3.66
N GLN A 137 -7.67 11.08 3.54
CA GLN A 137 -7.29 11.94 2.41
C GLN A 137 -7.52 11.24 1.06
N VAL A 138 -7.08 9.98 0.91
CA VAL A 138 -7.28 9.21 -0.34
C VAL A 138 -8.76 8.89 -0.58
N LEU A 139 -9.51 8.49 0.46
CA LEU A 139 -10.95 8.26 0.33
C LEU A 139 -11.67 9.54 -0.14
N ALA A 140 -11.32 10.68 0.44
CA ALA A 140 -11.93 11.97 0.09
C ALA A 140 -11.47 12.49 -1.27
N ARG A 141 -10.34 12.04 -1.81
CA ARG A 141 -9.84 12.34 -3.16
C ARG A 141 -10.56 11.52 -4.23
N ASP A 142 -10.75 10.23 -3.96
CA ASP A 142 -11.17 9.25 -4.96
C ASP A 142 -12.69 8.97 -4.97
N MET A 143 -13.44 9.47 -3.98
CA MET A 143 -14.89 9.28 -3.90
C MET A 143 -15.66 10.51 -4.37
N ASP A 144 -16.82 10.25 -4.98
CA ASP A 144 -17.86 11.24 -5.22
C ASP A 144 -18.89 11.22 -4.08
N ARG A 145 -19.52 12.36 -3.80
CA ARG A 145 -20.66 12.50 -2.85
C ARG A 145 -20.34 11.95 -1.46
N GLU A 146 -19.14 12.26 -0.99
CA GLU A 146 -18.69 11.85 0.31
C GLU A 146 -19.43 12.58 1.44
N THR A 147 -19.56 11.92 2.59
CA THR A 147 -20.00 12.56 3.84
C THR A 147 -18.92 12.39 4.89
N PHE A 148 -18.83 13.35 5.79
CA PHE A 148 -17.79 13.38 6.82
C PHE A 148 -18.37 13.30 8.22
N LYS A 149 -17.57 12.79 9.15
CA LYS A 149 -17.89 12.81 10.57
C LYS A 149 -17.84 14.25 11.08
N ALA A 150 -18.92 14.70 11.70
CA ALA A 150 -18.99 16.01 12.34
C ALA A 150 -17.84 16.20 13.34
N GLY A 151 -17.30 17.42 13.39
CA GLY A 151 -16.18 17.78 14.27
C GLY A 151 -14.80 17.27 13.80
N THR A 152 -14.68 16.78 12.57
CA THR A 152 -13.39 16.30 12.03
C THR A 152 -12.80 17.17 10.91
N ARG A 153 -13.34 18.37 10.69
CA ARG A 153 -12.92 19.29 9.61
C ARG A 153 -12.88 18.60 8.24
N ASP A 154 -13.96 17.89 7.90
CA ASP A 154 -14.08 17.11 6.67
C ASP A 154 -12.93 16.11 6.41
N CYS A 155 -12.36 15.56 7.48
CA CYS A 155 -11.36 14.49 7.36
C CYS A 155 -12.03 13.11 7.32
N VAL A 156 -12.78 12.73 8.36
CA VAL A 156 -13.17 11.32 8.52
C VAL A 156 -14.34 10.99 7.61
N VAL A 157 -14.06 10.34 6.47
CA VAL A 157 -15.08 9.91 5.49
C VAL A 157 -15.96 8.81 6.09
N LEU A 158 -17.27 9.03 6.06
CA LEU A 158 -18.31 8.11 6.53
C LEU A 158 -19.00 7.38 5.38
N THR A 159 -19.30 8.06 4.29
CA THR A 159 -19.90 7.46 3.08
C THR A 159 -19.31 8.07 1.83
N GLY A 160 -19.53 7.44 0.68
CA GLY A 160 -19.17 7.98 -0.63
C GLY A 160 -19.49 6.98 -1.74
N SER A 161 -19.29 7.41 -2.98
CA SER A 161 -19.41 6.57 -4.17
C SER A 161 -18.05 6.52 -4.88
N LEU A 162 -17.41 5.36 -4.85
CA LEU A 162 -16.15 5.13 -5.54
C LEU A 162 -16.41 4.65 -6.96
N ARG A 163 -15.91 5.39 -7.96
CA ARG A 163 -15.76 4.86 -9.33
C ARG A 163 -14.44 4.11 -9.39
N ASP A 164 -14.50 2.81 -9.15
CA ASP A 164 -13.32 1.99 -8.94
C ASP A 164 -12.49 1.88 -10.23
N SER A 165 -11.25 2.36 -10.15
CA SER A 165 -10.32 2.37 -11.27
C SER A 165 -9.82 0.97 -11.65
N TYR A 166 -9.94 -0.03 -10.77
CA TYR A 166 -9.47 -1.39 -11.07
C TYR A 166 -10.50 -2.23 -11.82
N THR A 167 -11.79 -2.05 -11.53
CA THR A 167 -12.87 -2.88 -12.08
C THR A 167 -13.83 -2.12 -13.00
N ALA A 168 -13.70 -0.79 -13.10
CA ALA A 168 -14.67 0.10 -13.77
C ALA A 168 -16.10 0.01 -13.21
N THR A 169 -16.25 -0.50 -11.98
CA THR A 169 -17.54 -0.58 -11.28
C THR A 169 -17.70 0.59 -10.32
N THR A 170 -18.95 0.89 -9.95
CA THR A 170 -19.22 1.87 -8.89
C THR A 170 -19.53 1.15 -7.57
N ILE A 171 -18.82 1.51 -6.52
CA ILE A 171 -18.95 0.93 -5.18
C ILE A 171 -19.52 1.99 -4.24
N SER A 172 -20.64 1.68 -3.58
CA SER A 172 -21.14 2.50 -2.47
C SER A 172 -20.35 2.18 -1.22
N PHE A 173 -19.62 3.17 -0.71
CA PHE A 173 -18.86 3.08 0.52
C PHE A 173 -19.71 3.54 1.70
N THR A 174 -19.68 2.73 2.76
CA THR A 174 -20.16 3.10 4.09
C THR A 174 -19.12 2.63 5.08
N ARG A 175 -18.64 3.53 5.94
CA ARG A 175 -17.71 3.21 7.01
C ARG A 175 -18.39 2.31 8.04
N GLY A 176 -17.76 1.19 8.35
CA GLY A 176 -18.31 0.19 9.26
C GLY A 176 -17.54 -1.14 9.21
N GLN A 177 -17.82 -1.98 10.19
CA GLN A 177 -17.29 -3.35 10.22
C GLN A 177 -17.93 -4.16 9.07
N GLY A 178 -17.11 -4.85 8.27
CA GLY A 178 -17.57 -5.62 7.10
C GLY A 178 -18.07 -4.80 5.91
N THR A 179 -17.94 -3.47 5.97
CA THR A 179 -18.23 -2.58 4.82
C THR A 179 -17.01 -1.77 4.41
N SER A 180 -16.16 -1.39 5.37
CA SER A 180 -14.94 -0.63 5.09
C SER A 180 -13.88 -1.42 4.32
N ASP A 181 -13.96 -2.75 4.34
CA ASP A 181 -13.09 -3.69 3.64
C ASP A 181 -13.46 -3.87 2.16
N LYS A 182 -14.67 -3.48 1.76
CA LYS A 182 -15.10 -3.40 0.35
C LYS A 182 -14.32 -2.35 -0.44
N VAL A 183 -13.86 -1.29 0.24
CA VAL A 183 -12.96 -0.28 -0.34
C VAL A 183 -11.66 -0.23 0.44
N GLN A 184 -10.58 -0.66 -0.21
CA GLN A 184 -9.25 -0.62 0.36
C GLN A 184 -8.44 0.52 -0.24
N ILE A 185 -7.44 0.98 0.50
CA ILE A 185 -6.41 1.85 -0.07
C ILE A 185 -5.28 0.93 -0.48
N ASP A 186 -5.06 0.80 -1.78
CA ASP A 186 -3.96 0.04 -2.36
C ASP A 186 -2.69 0.89 -2.47
N HIS A 187 -1.56 0.20 -2.33
CA HIS A 187 -0.25 0.67 -2.72
C HIS A 187 0.00 0.24 -4.17
N VAL A 188 -0.07 1.17 -5.12
CA VAL A 188 0.05 0.90 -6.57
C VAL A 188 1.34 0.12 -6.87
N VAL A 189 2.45 0.50 -6.24
CA VAL A 189 3.61 -0.37 -6.00
C VAL A 189 3.47 -0.96 -4.60
N ALA A 190 3.19 -2.27 -4.53
CA ALA A 190 2.99 -2.96 -3.26
C ALA A 190 4.23 -2.85 -2.35
N LEU A 191 4.04 -2.73 -1.02
CA LEU A 191 5.16 -2.52 -0.10
C LEU A 191 6.16 -3.69 -0.08
N SER A 192 5.68 -4.93 -0.21
CA SER A 192 6.55 -6.12 -0.36
C SER A 192 7.34 -6.09 -1.68
N ASP A 193 6.72 -5.61 -2.76
CA ASP A 193 7.41 -5.43 -4.05
C ASP A 193 8.48 -4.35 -3.96
N ALA A 194 8.15 -3.20 -3.35
CA ALA A 194 9.09 -2.11 -3.11
C ALA A 194 10.29 -2.57 -2.27
N TRP A 195 10.07 -3.36 -1.21
CA TRP A 195 11.14 -3.95 -0.39
C TRP A 195 12.13 -4.73 -1.24
N GLN A 196 11.62 -5.68 -2.03
CA GLN A 196 12.41 -6.55 -2.90
C GLN A 196 13.02 -5.82 -4.11
N LYS A 197 12.66 -4.55 -4.32
CA LYS A 197 13.11 -3.71 -5.43
C LYS A 197 13.80 -2.42 -4.99
N GLY A 198 14.31 -2.39 -3.76
CA GLY A 198 15.27 -1.40 -3.29
C GLY A 198 14.91 -0.70 -1.99
N ALA A 199 13.64 -0.76 -1.57
CA ALA A 199 13.23 -0.07 -0.35
C ALA A 199 13.93 -0.59 0.91
N GLN A 200 14.40 -1.84 0.93
CA GLN A 200 15.19 -2.39 2.04
C GLN A 200 16.51 -1.65 2.30
N GLN A 201 17.01 -0.90 1.32
CA GLN A 201 18.25 -0.12 1.40
C GLN A 201 18.00 1.35 1.80
N LEU A 202 16.73 1.75 1.89
CA LEU A 202 16.34 3.11 2.22
C LEU A 202 16.21 3.29 3.73
N ASP A 203 16.45 4.50 4.20
CA ASP A 203 16.16 4.89 5.58
C ASP A 203 14.66 4.78 5.91
N GLU A 204 14.37 4.65 7.20
CA GLU A 204 13.01 4.45 7.71
C GLU A 204 12.06 5.57 7.30
N ALA A 205 12.51 6.84 7.34
CA ALA A 205 11.69 7.98 6.96
C ALA A 205 11.28 7.92 5.48
N THR A 206 12.18 7.48 4.60
CA THR A 206 11.90 7.29 3.17
C THR A 206 10.95 6.12 2.95
N ARG A 207 11.09 5.01 3.70
CA ARG A 207 10.13 3.91 3.66
C ARG A 207 8.75 4.36 4.15
N GLU A 208 8.67 5.15 5.22
CA GLU A 208 7.40 5.72 5.68
C GLU A 208 6.76 6.62 4.63
N ARG A 209 7.55 7.42 3.90
CA ARG A 209 7.06 8.17 2.74
C ARG A 209 6.51 7.24 1.66
N ILE A 210 7.18 6.15 1.28
CA ILE A 210 6.64 5.18 0.29
C ILE A 210 5.28 4.61 0.75
N GLY A 211 5.16 4.36 2.06
CA GLY A 211 3.95 3.82 2.68
C GLY A 211 2.76 4.78 2.70
N ASN A 212 3.00 6.09 2.61
CA ASN A 212 1.97 7.12 2.80
C ASN A 212 1.92 8.16 1.66
N ASP A 213 2.74 8.03 0.61
CA ASP A 213 2.73 8.95 -0.52
C ASP A 213 1.41 8.85 -1.32
N PRO A 214 0.65 9.96 -1.49
CA PRO A 214 -0.52 9.99 -2.34
C PRO A 214 -0.30 9.40 -3.74
N LEU A 215 0.89 9.59 -4.34
CA LEU A 215 1.29 9.02 -5.63
C LEU A 215 1.33 7.49 -5.61
N ASN A 216 1.58 6.87 -4.47
CA ASN A 216 1.54 5.41 -4.33
C ASN A 216 0.17 4.89 -3.84
N LEU A 217 -0.80 5.75 -3.51
CA LEU A 217 -2.06 5.34 -2.89
C LEU A 217 -3.31 5.58 -3.74
N VAL A 218 -4.20 4.59 -3.83
CA VAL A 218 -5.50 4.68 -4.51
C VAL A 218 -6.60 3.93 -3.78
N ALA A 219 -7.81 4.48 -3.70
CA ALA A 219 -8.98 3.77 -3.22
C ALA A 219 -9.52 2.84 -4.31
N VAL A 220 -9.66 1.54 -3.98
CA VAL A 220 -10.05 0.51 -4.95
C VAL A 220 -10.93 -0.58 -4.34
N ASP A 221 -11.55 -1.40 -5.19
CA ASP A 221 -12.26 -2.62 -4.81
C ASP A 221 -11.38 -3.56 -3.96
N GLY A 222 -11.84 -3.89 -2.76
CA GLY A 222 -11.10 -4.67 -1.77
C GLY A 222 -10.75 -6.09 -2.24
N PRO A 223 -11.69 -6.90 -2.74
CA PRO A 223 -11.40 -8.23 -3.29
C PRO A 223 -10.42 -8.20 -4.47
N THR A 224 -10.52 -7.21 -5.36
CA THR A 224 -9.60 -7.06 -6.50
C THR A 224 -8.20 -6.68 -6.05
N ASN A 225 -8.09 -5.79 -5.06
CA ASN A 225 -6.82 -5.50 -4.41
C ASN A 225 -6.23 -6.73 -3.68
N GLY A 226 -7.06 -7.52 -3.01
CA GLY A 226 -6.65 -8.78 -2.39
C GLY A 226 -6.08 -9.78 -3.41
N ARG A 227 -6.64 -9.82 -4.63
CA ARG A 227 -6.12 -10.64 -5.75
C ARG A 227 -4.80 -10.11 -6.32
N LYS A 228 -4.57 -8.79 -6.30
CA LYS A 228 -3.29 -8.19 -6.70
C LYS A 228 -2.16 -8.66 -5.79
N GLY A 229 -2.40 -8.70 -4.47
CA GLY A 229 -1.38 -9.10 -3.50
C GLY A 229 -0.13 -8.22 -3.58
N ASP A 230 1.05 -8.83 -3.64
CA ASP A 230 2.34 -8.17 -3.88
C ASP A 230 2.80 -8.26 -5.34
N GLY A 231 1.88 -8.53 -6.27
CA GLY A 231 2.16 -8.64 -7.69
C GLY A 231 2.64 -7.31 -8.29
N ASP A 232 3.64 -7.39 -9.15
CA ASP A 232 4.08 -6.30 -10.01
C ASP A 232 3.36 -6.34 -11.37
N ALA A 233 3.64 -5.37 -12.24
CA ALA A 233 3.02 -5.25 -13.55
C ALA A 233 3.21 -6.48 -14.46
N ALA A 234 4.21 -7.34 -14.21
CA ALA A 234 4.38 -8.59 -14.95
C ALA A 234 3.38 -9.65 -14.54
N THR A 235 3.03 -9.69 -13.25
CA THR A 235 2.15 -10.71 -12.67
C THR A 235 0.69 -10.29 -12.59
N TRP A 236 0.42 -8.99 -12.51
CA TRP A 236 -0.93 -8.48 -12.33
C TRP A 236 -1.11 -7.09 -12.97
N LEU A 237 -2.21 -6.93 -13.70
CA LEU A 237 -2.70 -5.65 -14.19
C LEU A 237 -4.18 -5.52 -13.84
N PRO A 238 -4.69 -4.30 -13.63
CA PRO A 238 -6.11 -4.07 -13.40
C PRO A 238 -7.00 -4.76 -14.45
N PRO A 239 -8.11 -5.39 -14.02
CA PRO A 239 -9.11 -5.93 -14.93
C PRO A 239 -9.65 -4.88 -15.92
N ASP A 240 -9.89 -3.66 -15.45
CA ASP A 240 -10.19 -2.53 -16.33
C ASP A 240 -8.98 -2.18 -17.19
N ARG A 241 -9.12 -2.41 -18.50
CA ARG A 241 -8.06 -2.14 -19.47
C ARG A 241 -7.87 -0.64 -19.69
N GLY A 242 -8.92 0.17 -19.56
CA GLY A 242 -8.87 1.62 -19.76
C GLY A 242 -7.94 2.30 -18.75
N TYR A 243 -7.86 1.75 -17.53
CA TYR A 243 -7.01 2.28 -16.47
C TYR A 243 -5.53 1.85 -16.55
N ARG A 244 -5.17 0.84 -17.36
CA ARG A 244 -3.82 0.24 -17.33
C ARG A 244 -2.70 1.23 -17.63
N CYS A 245 -2.92 2.16 -18.56
CA CYS A 245 -1.94 3.21 -18.87
C CYS A 245 -1.66 4.12 -17.66
N ALA A 246 -2.72 4.55 -16.97
CA ALA A 246 -2.58 5.34 -15.76
C ALA A 246 -1.89 4.54 -14.64
N TYR A 247 -2.27 3.28 -14.48
CA TYR A 247 -1.70 2.36 -13.49
C TYR A 247 -0.18 2.18 -13.68
N VAL A 248 0.28 1.84 -14.88
CA VAL A 248 1.72 1.59 -15.10
C VAL A 248 2.53 2.89 -15.12
N ALA A 249 1.99 4.00 -15.62
CA ALA A 249 2.66 5.31 -15.55
C ALA A 249 2.86 5.74 -14.09
N ARG A 250 1.87 5.48 -13.22
CA ARG A 250 1.97 5.74 -11.78
C ARG A 250 3.00 4.84 -11.09
N GLN A 251 3.08 3.56 -11.46
CA GLN A 251 4.17 2.68 -10.97
C GLN A 251 5.55 3.21 -11.38
N VAL A 252 5.72 3.65 -12.63
CA VAL A 252 6.97 4.27 -13.10
C VAL A 252 7.29 5.52 -12.29
N ALA A 253 6.31 6.39 -12.03
CA ALA A 253 6.48 7.59 -11.22
C ALA A 253 6.99 7.27 -9.81
N VAL A 254 6.34 6.33 -9.12
CA VAL A 254 6.74 5.90 -7.77
C VAL A 254 8.15 5.31 -7.79
N LYS A 255 8.44 4.40 -8.74
CA LYS A 255 9.75 3.74 -8.80
C LYS A 255 10.87 4.73 -9.12
N ALA A 256 10.63 5.69 -10.02
CA ALA A 256 11.58 6.75 -10.32
C ALA A 256 11.85 7.64 -9.09
N LYS A 257 10.78 8.10 -8.42
CA LYS A 257 10.85 8.97 -7.25
C LYS A 257 11.66 8.35 -6.10
N TYR A 258 11.43 7.07 -5.82
CA TYR A 258 12.07 6.36 -4.72
C TYR A 258 13.30 5.54 -5.12
N ARG A 259 13.78 5.70 -6.37
CA ARG A 259 14.93 4.97 -6.92
C ARG A 259 14.80 3.45 -6.79
N LEU A 260 13.58 2.94 -6.91
CA LEU A 260 13.31 1.51 -6.96
C LEU A 260 13.60 0.98 -8.36
N TRP A 261 14.08 -0.25 -8.46
CA TRP A 261 14.29 -0.90 -9.76
C TRP A 261 13.06 -1.67 -10.23
N VAL A 262 13.09 -2.10 -11.48
CA VAL A 262 12.13 -3.05 -12.05
C VAL A 262 12.83 -4.36 -12.41
N THR A 263 12.08 -5.45 -12.49
CA THR A 263 12.60 -6.66 -13.16
C THR A 263 12.50 -6.51 -14.67
N ALA A 264 13.23 -7.34 -15.43
CA ALA A 264 13.12 -7.35 -16.88
C ALA A 264 11.66 -7.63 -17.33
N ALA A 265 11.02 -8.65 -16.73
CA ALA A 265 9.64 -9.01 -17.04
C ALA A 265 8.65 -7.89 -16.71
N GLU A 266 8.86 -7.17 -15.61
CA GLU A 266 8.04 -6.02 -15.23
C GLU A 266 8.24 -4.85 -16.20
N ARG A 267 9.49 -4.52 -16.55
CA ARG A 267 9.78 -3.46 -17.54
C ARG A 267 9.07 -3.76 -18.86
N ASP A 268 9.19 -4.99 -19.35
CA ASP A 268 8.58 -5.39 -20.62
C ASP A 268 7.05 -5.36 -20.55
N ALA A 269 6.45 -5.69 -19.40
CA ALA A 269 5.01 -5.58 -19.20
C ALA A 269 4.53 -4.13 -19.19
N ILE A 270 5.25 -3.23 -18.50
CA ILE A 270 4.96 -1.79 -18.49
C ILE A 270 5.10 -1.23 -19.91
N ASP A 271 6.20 -1.53 -20.60
CA ASP A 271 6.46 -1.05 -21.95
C ASP A 271 5.37 -1.48 -22.94
N ARG A 272 4.94 -2.75 -22.89
CA ARG A 272 3.81 -3.23 -23.72
C ARG A 272 2.53 -2.44 -23.50
N VAL A 273 2.23 -2.06 -22.26
CA VAL A 273 1.06 -1.21 -21.96
C VAL A 273 1.27 0.20 -22.48
N LEU A 274 2.42 0.81 -22.22
CA LEU A 274 2.72 2.20 -22.63
C LEU A 274 2.75 2.39 -24.15
N ARG A 275 3.09 1.36 -24.93
CA ARG A 275 2.97 1.40 -26.40
C ARG A 275 1.54 1.62 -26.90
N THR A 276 0.52 1.33 -26.08
CA THR A 276 -0.89 1.59 -26.41
C THR A 276 -1.32 3.03 -26.07
N CYS A 277 -0.46 3.79 -25.39
CA CYS A 277 -0.71 5.15 -24.93
C CYS A 277 0.61 5.96 -24.87
N PRO A 278 1.26 6.20 -26.03
CA PRO A 278 2.63 6.73 -26.09
C PRO A 278 2.78 8.13 -25.48
N ASP A 279 1.72 8.92 -25.47
CA ASP A 279 1.71 10.29 -24.94
C ASP A 279 1.39 10.35 -23.44
N ARG A 280 1.31 9.20 -22.75
CA ARG A 280 1.00 9.17 -21.33
C ARG A 280 2.10 9.87 -20.52
N SER A 281 1.75 10.94 -19.83
CA SER A 281 2.64 11.63 -18.88
C SER A 281 2.86 10.82 -17.61
N VAL A 282 3.99 11.09 -16.94
CA VAL A 282 4.25 10.63 -15.58
C VAL A 282 3.47 11.51 -14.60
N PRO A 283 2.59 10.94 -13.75
CA PRO A 283 1.89 11.72 -12.73
C PRO A 283 2.86 12.18 -11.63
N THR A 284 2.59 13.35 -11.07
CA THR A 284 3.29 13.91 -9.91
C THR A 284 2.54 13.63 -8.60
N GLU A 285 3.18 13.89 -7.46
CA GLU A 285 2.49 13.88 -6.16
C GLU A 285 1.34 14.89 -6.12
N ALA A 286 1.52 16.07 -6.74
CA ALA A 286 0.48 17.09 -6.80
C ALA A 286 -0.75 16.62 -7.58
N ASP A 287 -0.55 15.90 -8.69
CA ASP A 287 -1.66 15.29 -9.45
C ASP A 287 -2.39 14.20 -8.64
N ALA A 288 -1.68 13.59 -7.68
CA ALA A 288 -2.19 12.54 -6.82
C ALA A 288 -2.69 13.06 -5.46
N ALA A 289 -2.48 14.32 -5.11
CA ALA A 289 -2.99 14.91 -3.89
C ALA A 289 -4.44 15.37 -4.10
N LYS A 290 -5.26 15.35 -3.04
CA LYS A 290 -6.53 16.07 -3.08
C LYS A 290 -6.19 17.57 -3.17
N PRO A 291 -6.82 18.36 -4.05
CA PRO A 291 -6.77 19.81 -3.90
C PRO A 291 -7.29 20.15 -2.51
N ALA A 292 -6.55 20.92 -1.72
CA ALA A 292 -6.96 21.30 -0.38
C ALA A 292 -8.43 21.73 -0.41
N VAL A 293 -9.29 21.01 0.32
CA VAL A 293 -10.69 21.40 0.47
C VAL A 293 -10.63 22.82 1.00
N SER A 294 -11.17 23.77 0.23
CA SER A 294 -11.32 25.14 0.74
C SER A 294 -12.25 25.03 1.94
N LEU A 295 -11.65 25.12 3.13
CA LEU A 295 -12.38 25.29 4.38
C LEU A 295 -13.26 26.52 4.20
N ARG A 296 -14.55 26.30 3.99
CA ARG A 296 -15.57 27.35 4.06
C ARG A 296 -16.12 27.40 5.47
#